data_AF-A0A953ZGX0-F1
#
_entry.id   AF-A0A953ZGX0-F1
#
_cell.length_a   1.000
_cell.length_b   1.000
_cell.length_c   1.000
_cell.angle_alpha   90.00
_cell.angle_beta   90.00
_cell.angle_gamma   90.00
#
_symmetry.space_group_name_H-M   'P 1'
#
loop_
_entity.id
_entity.type
_entity.pdbx_description
1 polymer ?
#
loop_
_entity_poly.entity_id
_entity_poly.type
_entity_poly.pdbx_seq_one_letter_code
_entity_poly.pdbx_strand_id
1 'polypeptide(L)'
;IAAREILLRKSPLIPGAWLFVMCVSMPLAFSAFYEMIEWWSAVALGQGAEAFLGTQGDQWDTQWDMFLCMVGAISALLLLSRIHTSQVNRLAPPTGPEESLPLSRAG
;
A
#
# COMPACT_ATOMS: atom_id res chain seq x y z
N ILE A 1 -1.02 -0.72 -4.35
CA ILE A 1 -0.37 -1.88 -5.00
C ILE A 1 1.09 -2.05 -4.59
N ALA A 2 1.92 -0.99 -4.58
CA ALA A 2 3.30 -1.07 -4.11
C ALA A 2 3.47 -1.68 -2.70
N ALA A 3 2.63 -1.26 -1.72
CA ALA A 3 2.62 -1.85 -0.39
C ALA A 3 2.40 -3.38 -0.42
N ARG A 4 1.46 -3.85 -1.25
CA ARG A 4 1.20 -5.29 -1.44
C ARG A 4 2.41 -6.02 -1.99
N GLU A 5 3.11 -5.43 -2.95
CA GLU A 5 4.33 -6.02 -3.52
C GLU A 5 5.45 -6.13 -2.48
N ILE A 6 5.72 -5.05 -1.76
CA ILE A 6 6.75 -5.01 -0.72
C ILE A 6 6.45 -6.06 0.35
N LEU A 7 5.22 -6.11 0.85
CA LEU A 7 4.82 -7.06 1.88
C LEU A 7 4.94 -8.52 1.38
N LEU A 8 4.52 -8.82 0.15
CA LEU A 8 4.64 -10.17 -0.41
C LEU A 8 6.10 -10.59 -0.66
N ARG A 9 7.00 -9.65 -0.97
CA ARG A 9 8.41 -9.96 -1.28
C ARG A 9 9.34 -9.91 -0.08
N LYS A 10 9.02 -9.11 0.94
CA LYS A 10 9.94 -8.76 2.04
C LYS A 10 9.42 -9.12 3.43
N SER A 11 8.21 -9.67 3.54
CA SER A 11 7.64 -10.09 4.81
C SER A 11 7.09 -11.52 4.73
N PRO A 12 6.89 -12.21 5.86
CA PRO A 12 6.29 -13.54 5.90
C PRO A 12 4.75 -13.51 5.70
N LEU A 13 4.17 -12.38 5.31
CA LEU A 13 2.73 -12.25 5.13
C LEU A 13 2.25 -13.08 3.94
N ILE A 14 1.34 -14.00 4.23
CA ILE A 14 0.62 -14.76 3.21
C ILE A 14 -0.54 -13.94 2.62
N PRO A 15 -0.92 -14.17 1.36
CA PRO A 15 -2.13 -13.60 0.80
C PRO A 15 -3.36 -13.93 1.66
N GLY A 16 -4.10 -12.91 2.09
CA GLY A 16 -5.27 -13.08 2.95
C GLY A 16 -5.78 -11.75 3.50
N ALA A 17 -6.70 -11.82 4.46
CA ALA A 17 -7.33 -10.65 5.07
C ALA A 17 -6.32 -9.71 5.74
N TRP A 18 -5.30 -10.25 6.41
CA TRP A 18 -4.26 -9.44 7.05
C TRP A 18 -3.44 -8.63 6.04
N LEU A 19 -3.06 -9.23 4.91
CA LEU A 19 -2.37 -8.51 3.85
C LEU A 19 -3.26 -7.38 3.30
N PHE A 20 -4.56 -7.64 3.12
CA PHE A 20 -5.51 -6.63 2.66
C PHE A 20 -5.59 -5.45 3.65
N VAL A 21 -5.78 -5.72 4.95
CA VAL A 21 -5.85 -4.70 5.99
C VAL A 21 -4.58 -3.85 6.01
N MET A 22 -3.40 -4.47 5.99
CA MET A 22 -2.13 -3.74 5.97
C MET A 22 -1.95 -2.89 4.71
N CYS A 23 -2.40 -3.38 3.55
CA CYS A 23 -2.31 -2.64 2.30
C CYS A 23 -3.26 -1.44 2.23
N VAL A 24 -4.39 -1.48 2.96
CA VAL A 24 -5.33 -0.35 3.05
C VAL A 24 -4.90 0.62 4.15
N SER A 25 -4.41 0.13 5.29
CA SER A 25 -4.03 0.97 6.42
C SER A 25 -2.80 1.83 6.14
N MET A 26 -1.83 1.33 5.35
CA MET A 26 -0.63 2.09 5.03
C MET A 26 -0.92 3.40 4.28
N PRO A 27 -1.62 3.42 3.12
CA PRO A 27 -1.99 4.67 2.44
C PRO A 27 -2.82 5.60 3.32
N LEU A 28 -3.77 5.03 4.09
CA LEU A 28 -4.61 5.82 5.00
C LEU A 28 -3.78 6.50 6.10
N ALA A 29 -2.82 5.79 6.70
CA ALA A 29 -1.93 6.35 7.70
C ALA A 29 -1.04 7.47 7.12
N PHE A 30 -0.56 7.32 5.88
CA PHE A 30 0.20 8.38 5.21
C PHE A 30 -0.66 9.61 4.92
N SER A 31 -1.88 9.42 4.43
CA SER A 31 -2.84 10.51 4.22
C SER A 31 -3.13 11.24 5.53
N ALA A 32 -3.52 10.52 6.59
CA ALA A 32 -3.74 11.13 7.92
C ALA A 32 -2.51 11.86 8.47
N PHE A 33 -1.32 11.31 8.25
CA PHE A 33 -0.08 11.94 8.70
C PHE A 33 0.23 13.23 7.94
N TYR A 34 -0.03 13.28 6.64
CA TYR A 34 0.13 14.48 5.82
C TYR A 34 -0.79 15.61 6.34
N GLU A 35 -2.05 15.30 6.59
CA GLU A 35 -3.04 16.22 7.16
C GLU A 35 -2.62 16.76 8.54
N MET A 36 -2.03 15.90 9.39
CA MET A 36 -1.47 16.34 10.67
C MET A 36 -0.31 17.33 10.51
N ILE A 37 0.52 17.17 9.47
CA ILE A 37 1.60 18.10 9.17
C ILE A 37 1.02 19.44 8.71
N GLU A 38 0.00 19.43 7.87
CA GLU A 38 -0.66 20.66 7.41
C GLU A 38 -1.28 21.42 8.59
N TRP A 39 -2.01 20.72 9.47
CA TRP A 39 -2.53 21.32 10.70
C TRP A 39 -1.42 21.91 11.59
N TRP A 40 -0.31 21.20 11.78
CA TRP A 40 0.81 21.73 12.58
C TRP A 40 1.43 22.96 11.91
N SER A 41 1.62 22.94 10.59
CA SER A 41 2.15 24.08 9.86
C SER A 41 1.27 25.33 10.00
N ALA A 42 -0.05 25.15 9.93
CA ALA A 42 -1.04 26.21 10.15
C ALA A 42 -0.87 26.86 11.53
N VAL A 43 -0.79 26.04 12.58
CA VAL A 43 -0.58 26.50 13.96
C VAL A 43 0.76 27.24 14.11
N ALA A 44 1.83 26.73 13.50
CA ALA A 44 3.18 27.28 13.64
C ALA A 44 3.37 28.64 12.95
N LEU A 45 2.68 28.87 11.83
CA LEU A 45 2.78 30.11 11.04
C LEU A 45 1.98 31.28 11.64
N GLY A 46 1.27 31.09 12.75
CA GLY A 46 0.50 32.14 13.43
C GLY A 46 -0.65 32.70 12.58
N GLN A 47 -0.95 32.06 11.46
CA GLN A 47 -2.18 32.27 10.73
C GLN A 47 -3.26 31.64 11.60
N GLY A 48 -4.16 32.48 12.15
CA GLY A 48 -5.28 32.00 12.97
C GLY A 48 -5.96 30.83 12.27
N ALA A 49 -6.47 29.87 13.04
CA ALA A 49 -7.03 28.61 12.56
C ALA A 49 -7.98 28.75 11.34
N GLU A 50 -8.56 29.92 11.09
CA GLU A 50 -9.41 30.23 9.93
C GLU A 50 -8.68 30.45 8.59
N ALA A 51 -7.40 30.81 8.56
CA ALA A 51 -6.70 31.15 7.31
C ALA A 51 -5.94 29.97 6.68
N PHE A 52 -5.74 28.87 7.42
CA PHE A 52 -4.89 27.77 6.98
C PHE A 52 -5.36 26.38 7.46
N LEU A 53 -6.63 26.21 7.84
CA LEU A 53 -7.24 24.88 8.03
C LEU A 53 -7.55 24.17 6.70
N GLY A 54 -7.05 24.65 5.55
CA GLY A 54 -7.45 24.09 4.25
C GLY A 54 -8.94 24.26 3.94
N THR A 55 -9.73 24.92 4.80
CA THR A 55 -11.08 25.33 4.46
C THR A 55 -10.97 26.44 3.41
N GLN A 56 -10.90 26.06 2.14
CA GLN A 56 -11.36 26.90 1.02
C GLN A 56 -12.89 27.13 1.14
N GLY A 57 -13.43 27.20 2.36
CA GLY A 57 -14.82 27.00 2.72
C GLY A 57 -15.22 25.57 3.14
N ASP A 58 -14.36 24.55 3.00
CA ASP A 58 -14.72 23.15 3.32
C ASP A 58 -14.02 22.60 4.56
N GLN A 59 -14.77 22.41 5.64
CA GLN A 59 -14.30 21.80 6.89
C GLN A 59 -14.05 20.28 6.77
N TRP A 60 -14.55 19.65 5.69
CA TRP A 60 -14.47 18.22 5.47
C TRP A 60 -13.34 17.78 4.51
N ASP A 61 -12.50 18.71 4.03
CA ASP A 61 -11.45 18.45 3.05
C ASP A 61 -10.53 17.29 3.49
N THR A 62 -9.95 17.43 4.68
CA THR A 62 -9.13 16.41 5.35
C THR A 62 -9.80 15.03 5.44
N GLN A 63 -11.10 14.99 5.77
CA GLN A 63 -11.86 13.74 5.87
C GLN A 63 -12.14 13.14 4.50
N TRP A 64 -12.44 13.96 3.50
CA TRP A 64 -12.65 13.53 2.13
C TRP A 64 -11.35 12.97 1.53
N ASP A 65 -10.20 13.58 1.78
CA ASP A 65 -8.91 13.09 1.32
C ASP A 65 -8.59 11.71 1.89
N MET A 66 -8.75 11.54 3.20
CA MET A 66 -8.59 10.23 3.84
C MET A 66 -9.59 9.18 3.30
N PHE A 67 -10.86 9.57 3.11
CA PHE A 67 -11.89 8.67 2.60
C PHE A 67 -11.61 8.24 1.15
N LEU A 68 -11.29 9.19 0.27
CA LEU A 68 -10.96 8.93 -1.12
C LEU A 68 -9.66 8.12 -1.24
N CYS A 69 -8.67 8.39 -0.38
CA CYS A 69 -7.47 7.56 -0.26
C CYS A 69 -7.81 6.11 0.09
N MET A 70 -8.69 5.90 1.08
CA MET A 70 -9.15 4.57 1.47
C MET A 70 -9.91 3.86 0.34
N VAL A 71 -10.86 4.54 -0.30
CA VAL A 71 -11.63 4.00 -1.44
C VAL A 71 -10.71 3.67 -2.61
N GLY A 72 -9.73 4.53 -2.91
CA GLY A 72 -8.71 4.29 -3.92
C GLY A 72 -7.85 3.07 -3.61
N ALA A 73 -7.41 2.91 -2.36
CA ALA A 73 -6.64 1.74 -1.92
C ALA A 73 -7.45 0.43 -2.05
N ILE A 74 -8.70 0.43 -1.60
CA ILE A 74 -9.61 -0.73 -1.72
C ILE A 74 -9.86 -1.05 -3.20
N SER A 75 -10.21 -0.05 -4.00
CA SER A 75 -10.45 -0.20 -5.44
C SER A 75 -9.22 -0.78 -6.15
N ALA A 76 -8.03 -0.26 -5.85
CA ALA A 76 -6.78 -0.77 -6.40
C ALA A 76 -6.55 -2.24 -6.02
N LEU A 77 -6.80 -2.63 -4.77
CA LEU A 77 -6.67 -4.02 -4.35
C LEU A 77 -7.69 -4.94 -5.03
N LEU A 78 -8.95 -4.52 -5.17
CA LEU A 78 -9.98 -5.32 -5.82
C LEU A 78 -9.71 -5.50 -7.32
N LEU A 79 -9.32 -4.44 -8.01
CA LEU A 79 -9.18 -4.43 -9.47
C LEU A 79 -7.81 -4.95 -9.93
N LEU A 80 -6.72 -4.58 -9.25
CA LEU A 80 -5.36 -4.83 -9.75
C LEU A 80 -4.68 -6.04 -9.10
N SER A 81 -5.18 -6.59 -7.97
CA SER A 81 -4.46 -7.68 -7.29
C SER A 81 -4.26 -8.92 -8.15
N ARG A 82 -5.24 -9.27 -9.01
CA ARG A 82 -5.13 -10.42 -9.92
C ARG A 82 -4.02 -10.20 -10.96
N ILE A 83 -4.05 -9.06 -11.64
CA ILE A 83 -3.06 -8.66 -12.65
C ILE A 83 -1.67 -8.61 -12.02
N HIS A 84 -1.56 -7.95 -10.87
CA HIS A 84 -0.31 -7.85 -10.12
C HIS A 84 0.27 -9.23 -9.76
N THR A 85 -0.57 -10.17 -9.33
CA THR A 85 -0.12 -11.52 -8.98
C THR A 85 0.41 -12.26 -10.21
N SER A 86 -0.26 -12.12 -11.36
CA SER A 86 0.25 -12.67 -12.62
C SER A 86 1.58 -12.06 -13.04
N GLN A 87 1.77 -10.74 -12.84
CA GLN A 87 3.01 -10.04 -13.18
C GLN A 87 4.17 -10.48 -12.27
N VAL A 88 3.93 -10.58 -10.97
CA VAL A 88 4.93 -11.06 -9.99
C VAL A 88 5.37 -12.49 -10.32
N ASN A 89 4.43 -13.39 -10.64
CA ASN A 89 4.75 -14.78 -10.99
C ASN A 89 5.54 -14.89 -12.30
N ARG A 90 5.27 -14.01 -13.28
CA ARG A 90 5.99 -13.99 -14.56
C ARG A 90 7.43 -13.49 -14.43
N LEU A 91 7.69 -12.63 -13.45
CA LEU A 91 9.01 -12.07 -13.17
C LEU A 91 9.80 -12.91 -12.14
N ALA A 92 9.17 -13.92 -11.52
CA ALA A 92 9.89 -14.88 -10.71
C ALA A 92 10.77 -15.74 -11.63
N PRO A 93 12.07 -15.92 -11.32
CA PRO A 93 12.92 -16.81 -12.12
C PRO A 93 12.30 -18.21 -12.11
N PRO A 94 12.37 -18.96 -13.23
CA PRO A 94 11.88 -20.32 -13.25
C PRO A 94 12.62 -21.09 -12.15
N THR A 95 11.88 -21.57 -11.16
CA THR A 95 12.34 -22.65 -10.30
C THR A 95 12.38 -23.88 -11.20
N GLY A 96 13.44 -24.03 -11.96
CA GLY A 96 13.72 -25.26 -12.67
C GLY A 96 13.71 -26.40 -11.66
N PRO A 97 13.13 -27.56 -11.98
CA PRO A 97 13.33 -28.73 -11.13
C PRO A 97 14.83 -28.91 -10.98
N GLU A 98 15.28 -28.93 -9.72
CA GLU A 98 16.61 -29.39 -9.38
C GLU A 98 16.82 -30.70 -10.14
N GLU A 99 17.76 -30.65 -11.07
CA GLU A 99 18.12 -31.73 -11.95
C GLU A 99 18.35 -32.96 -11.08
N SER A 100 17.37 -33.87 -11.10
CA SER A 100 17.49 -35.18 -10.49
C SER A 100 18.59 -35.92 -11.24
N LEU A 101 19.83 -35.75 -10.80
CA LEU A 101 21.00 -36.50 -11.24
C LEU A 101 20.62 -37.99 -11.22
N PRO A 102 20.54 -38.66 -12.40
CA PRO A 102 20.24 -40.07 -12.41
C PRO A 102 21.45 -40.82 -11.86
N LEU A 103 21.23 -41.43 -10.70
CA LEU A 103 21.76 -42.71 -10.23
C LEU A 103 23.07 -43.20 -10.88
N SER A 104 24.08 -43.30 -10.03
CA SER A 104 24.82 -44.55 -9.80
C SER A 104 24.89 -45.51 -11.01
N ARG A 105 25.89 -45.27 -11.86
CA ARG A 105 26.50 -46.31 -12.71
C ARG A 105 28.00 -46.20 -12.61
N ALA A 106 28.55 -46.86 -11.60
CA ALA A 106 29.92 -47.35 -11.61
C ALA A 106 29.90 -48.66 -10.82
N GLY A 107 29.53 -49.74 -11.52
CA GLY A 107 29.95 -51.09 -11.19
C GLY A 107 31.28 -51.38 -11.88
#